data_AF-A0A2E3NWB4-F1
#
_entry.id   AF-A0A2E3NWB4-F1
#
_cell.length_a   1.000
_cell.length_b   1.000
_cell.length_c   1.000
_cell.angle_alpha   90.00
_cell.angle_beta   90.00
_cell.angle_gamma   90.00
#
_symmetry.space_group_name_H-M   'P 1'
#
loop_
_entity.id
_entity.type
_entity.pdbx_description
1 polymer ?
#
loop_
_entity_poly.entity_id
_entity_poly.type
_entity_poly.pdbx_seq_one_letter_code
_entity_poly.pdbx_strand_id
1 'polypeptide(L)'
;KKVATEVIPDTITFTDVKVEASNVVLYTPNLEIFSDNNDLIRKLAQNVRKRIVIKADSSVRKPIISAKQKLKEILPNEAGIVDTRFDEINGDVILEATNPGRAIGKHGVVLNQIRREIGWNPVIIRSSPMESRTLKDIRNYMLEDKVAEGRKKFLTRVGKKIFRDTIPGEQHVRVTALGGYREVGRSCHLLMTKDSKVLVDCGFNPGNEKEPSPFLSAPEVTPLEGIDAVVLTHAHLDHSALLPMLFVYGFDGPIYCTPPTRELSSLLQNDFIKIQNSEGKKVPYNTEQIRQAIRNTIPLNYGDTTDVSPDLKLTFHNSGHILGSAAAHFHVGDGQYNLVFSGDIKFENTWLFDRAVNHFPRLEGLIMESTYGGYNDFQPAREEGSRTLYEIINRTVEKKGKILIPVFAVGRSQEVMLVLEKLHSEEKLKDMPVYLDGMIWEATALHSAYPEYLNNNLRNKVYQNQDNPFRSEIFNKVESTEMRQEICGREEPAIVLATSGMVNGGPVMEYLRHWAPDFNSTMVFVGYQAAGTMGQRVQQGAKEIHLHDREKGGTIPVKVNMNIETCEGFSGHSDKRQLMRYLRTIRPRPKIVLLNHGDPQKCEQFANDIRRKVRLDARVPSNLETIRFM
;
A
#
# COMPACT_ATOMS: atom_id res chain seq x y z
N LYS A 1 18.47 26.03 -15.52
CA LYS A 1 19.84 26.40 -15.94
C LYS A 1 20.11 27.90 -15.77
N LYS A 2 19.39 28.80 -16.47
CA LYS A 2 19.55 30.27 -16.34
C LYS A 2 19.59 30.77 -14.87
N VAL A 3 18.58 30.42 -14.08
CA VAL A 3 18.52 30.77 -12.64
C VAL A 3 19.73 30.23 -11.85
N ALA A 4 20.24 29.04 -12.20
CA ALA A 4 21.40 28.49 -11.52
C ALA A 4 22.65 29.35 -11.78
N THR A 5 22.86 29.79 -13.02
CA THR A 5 23.95 30.71 -13.39
C THR A 5 23.81 32.09 -12.73
N GLU A 6 22.59 32.57 -12.46
CA GLU A 6 22.37 33.87 -11.82
C GLU A 6 22.51 33.83 -10.29
N VAL A 7 22.14 32.72 -9.65
CA VAL A 7 22.09 32.60 -8.18
C VAL A 7 23.35 31.98 -7.60
N ILE A 8 24.02 31.08 -8.34
CA ILE A 8 25.23 30.40 -7.89
C ILE A 8 26.43 31.28 -8.23
N PRO A 9 27.28 31.67 -7.25
CA PRO A 9 28.50 32.42 -7.51
C PRO A 9 29.42 31.73 -8.52
N ASP A 10 30.11 32.50 -9.37
CA ASP A 10 31.04 31.99 -10.39
C ASP A 10 32.17 31.12 -9.82
N THR A 11 32.45 31.22 -8.52
CA THR A 11 33.42 30.39 -7.80
C THR A 11 32.95 28.95 -7.57
N ILE A 12 31.66 28.66 -7.77
CA ILE A 12 31.07 27.33 -7.57
C ILE A 12 30.70 26.75 -8.94
N THR A 13 31.32 25.62 -9.29
CA THR A 13 31.06 24.97 -10.58
C THR A 13 29.86 24.04 -10.46
N PHE A 14 28.95 24.07 -11.44
CA PHE A 14 27.96 23.02 -11.65
C PHE A 14 28.10 22.49 -13.09
N THR A 15 27.98 21.17 -13.25
CA THR A 15 28.27 20.49 -14.51
C THR A 15 27.03 20.29 -15.36
N ASP A 16 25.88 20.04 -14.72
CA ASP A 16 24.64 19.79 -15.45
C ASP A 16 23.40 20.14 -14.61
N VAL A 17 22.29 20.41 -15.30
CA VAL A 17 20.96 20.58 -14.70
C VAL A 17 19.96 19.76 -15.50
N LYS A 18 19.39 18.73 -14.88
CA LYS A 18 18.39 17.84 -15.47
C LYS A 18 17.08 17.88 -14.71
N VAL A 19 16.06 17.27 -15.29
CA VAL A 19 14.81 16.96 -14.60
C VAL A 19 14.71 15.45 -14.44
N GLU A 20 14.43 14.99 -13.23
CA GLU A 20 14.25 13.58 -12.89
C GLU A 20 12.94 13.45 -12.11
N ALA A 21 11.89 12.99 -12.79
CA ALA A 21 10.51 13.04 -12.33
C ALA A 21 10.12 14.46 -11.86
N SER A 22 9.68 14.61 -10.61
CA SER A 22 9.25 15.88 -10.03
C SER A 22 10.40 16.78 -9.55
N ASN A 23 11.66 16.37 -9.75
CA ASN A 23 12.83 17.08 -9.23
C ASN A 23 13.62 17.75 -10.34
N VAL A 24 14.12 18.95 -10.06
CA VAL A 24 15.22 19.57 -10.81
C VAL A 24 16.52 19.14 -10.15
N VAL A 25 17.36 18.41 -10.88
CA VAL A 25 18.61 17.84 -10.37
C VAL A 25 19.79 18.66 -10.87
N LEU A 26 20.57 19.21 -9.94
CA LEU A 26 21.80 19.95 -10.23
C LEU A 26 23.02 19.09 -9.87
N TYR A 27 23.87 18.85 -10.85
CA TYR A 27 25.11 18.09 -10.69
C TYR A 27 26.29 19.05 -10.46
N THR A 28 27.13 18.76 -9.47
CA THR A 28 28.27 19.61 -9.11
C THR A 28 29.43 18.80 -8.53
N PRO A 29 30.69 19.14 -8.87
CA PRO A 29 31.87 18.61 -8.17
C PRO A 29 32.05 19.26 -6.79
N ASN A 30 31.43 20.41 -6.52
CA ASN A 30 31.56 21.18 -5.28
C ASN A 30 30.41 20.90 -4.29
N LEU A 31 30.09 19.63 -4.05
CA LEU A 31 28.92 19.25 -3.24
C LEU A 31 28.95 19.79 -1.80
N GLU A 32 30.15 19.95 -1.24
CA GLU A 32 30.38 20.44 0.13
C GLU A 32 29.79 21.84 0.34
N ILE A 33 29.91 22.72 -0.66
CA ILE A 33 29.45 24.10 -0.58
C ILE A 33 27.91 24.16 -0.44
N PHE A 34 27.21 23.25 -1.11
CA PHE A 34 25.75 23.11 -1.00
C PHE A 34 25.31 22.42 0.30
N SER A 35 26.19 21.63 0.91
CA SER A 35 25.93 20.94 2.18
C SER A 35 26.05 21.89 3.38
N ASP A 36 26.95 22.87 3.29
CA ASP A 36 27.19 23.87 4.34
C ASP A 36 26.32 25.13 4.19
N ASN A 37 25.83 25.43 2.98
CA ASN A 37 25.07 26.65 2.67
C ASN A 37 23.65 26.36 2.15
N ASN A 38 22.73 26.07 3.08
CA ASN A 38 21.31 25.81 2.77
C ASN A 38 20.58 26.99 2.09
N ASP A 39 21.09 28.22 2.22
CA ASP A 39 20.45 29.40 1.63
C ASP A 39 20.52 29.41 0.10
N LEU A 40 21.58 28.86 -0.49
CA LEU A 40 21.70 28.74 -1.95
C LEU A 40 20.62 27.81 -2.52
N ILE A 41 20.45 26.62 -1.93
CA ILE A 41 19.41 25.66 -2.35
C ILE A 41 18.03 26.29 -2.19
N ARG A 42 17.78 26.98 -1.07
CA ARG A 42 16.52 27.66 -0.81
C ARG A 42 16.24 28.75 -1.85
N LYS A 43 17.21 29.62 -2.15
CA LYS A 43 17.09 30.67 -3.18
C LYS A 43 16.81 30.09 -4.55
N LEU A 44 17.53 29.04 -4.93
CA LEU A 44 17.31 28.36 -6.20
C LEU A 44 15.86 27.83 -6.26
N ALA A 45 15.43 27.07 -5.25
CA ALA A 45 14.10 26.46 -5.19
C ALA A 45 12.97 27.51 -5.19
N GLN A 46 13.16 28.64 -4.50
CA GLN A 46 12.20 29.75 -4.50
C GLN A 46 12.05 30.42 -5.87
N ASN A 47 13.17 30.62 -6.58
CA ASN A 47 13.15 31.26 -7.91
C ASN A 47 12.52 30.37 -8.97
N VAL A 48 12.77 29.06 -8.94
CA VAL A 48 12.14 28.13 -9.90
C VAL A 48 10.78 27.60 -9.44
N ARG A 49 10.42 27.77 -8.16
CA ARG A 49 9.21 27.21 -7.52
C ARG A 49 9.09 25.68 -7.69
N LYS A 50 10.22 24.98 -7.68
CA LYS A 50 10.34 23.53 -7.87
C LYS A 50 11.31 22.95 -6.86
N ARG A 51 11.16 21.64 -6.58
CA ARG A 51 12.08 20.92 -5.72
C ARG A 51 13.42 20.75 -6.42
N ILE A 52 14.49 21.17 -5.75
CA ILE A 52 15.86 21.04 -6.25
C ILE A 52 16.59 19.97 -5.45
N VAL A 53 17.26 19.07 -6.16
CA VAL A 53 18.11 18.03 -5.60
C VAL A 53 19.53 18.25 -6.11
N ILE A 54 20.50 18.30 -5.20
CA ILE A 54 21.91 18.42 -5.55
C ILE A 54 22.52 17.01 -5.56
N LYS A 55 23.21 16.64 -6.64
CA LYS A 55 23.93 15.37 -6.77
C LYS A 55 25.40 15.62 -7.07
N ALA A 56 26.25 14.71 -6.60
CA ALA A 56 27.68 14.77 -6.87
C ALA A 56 27.94 14.48 -8.35
N ASP A 57 28.90 15.18 -8.92
CA ASP A 57 29.40 14.84 -10.25
C ASP A 57 30.09 13.47 -10.24
N SER A 58 29.98 12.72 -11.34
CA SER A 58 30.61 11.42 -11.43
C SER A 58 32.13 11.43 -11.24
N SER A 59 32.79 12.55 -11.61
CA SER A 59 34.24 12.73 -11.57
C SER A 59 34.82 12.81 -10.15
N VAL A 60 34.01 13.13 -9.13
CA VAL A 60 34.48 13.29 -7.75
C VAL A 60 34.27 12.04 -6.89
N ARG A 61 33.69 10.97 -7.45
CA ARG A 61 33.42 9.72 -6.72
C ARG A 61 34.68 8.88 -6.59
N LYS A 62 35.00 8.47 -5.35
CA LYS A 62 36.08 7.50 -5.11
C LYS A 62 35.71 6.12 -5.69
N PRO A 63 36.71 5.33 -6.16
CA PRO A 63 36.48 3.94 -6.52
C PRO A 63 35.86 3.14 -5.37
N ILE A 64 34.96 2.20 -5.67
CA ILE A 64 34.16 1.46 -4.68
C ILE A 64 35.01 0.82 -3.58
N ILE A 65 36.17 0.24 -3.92
CA ILE A 65 37.06 -0.41 -2.95
C ILE A 65 37.56 0.61 -1.91
N SER A 66 38.03 1.77 -2.37
CA SER A 66 38.50 2.85 -1.50
C SER A 66 37.34 3.48 -0.72
N ALA A 67 36.17 3.65 -1.35
CA ALA A 67 34.97 4.16 -0.70
C ALA A 67 34.52 3.23 0.46
N LYS A 68 34.53 1.90 0.25
CA LYS A 68 34.21 0.91 1.30
C LYS A 68 35.15 0.98 2.48
N GLN A 69 36.46 1.14 2.25
CA GLN A 69 37.43 1.31 3.34
C GLN A 69 37.13 2.57 4.15
N LYS A 70 36.91 3.70 3.46
CA LYS A 70 36.62 4.97 4.11
C LYS A 70 35.29 4.97 4.88
N LEU A 71 34.27 4.29 4.37
CA LEU A 71 33.00 4.13 5.07
C LEU A 71 33.17 3.44 6.43
N LYS A 72 34.08 2.47 6.55
CA LYS A 72 34.37 1.82 7.85
C LYS A 72 35.04 2.76 8.86
N GLU A 73 35.76 3.77 8.38
CA GLU A 73 36.38 4.80 9.23
C GLU A 73 35.36 5.86 9.67
N ILE A 74 34.42 6.22 8.78
CA ILE A 74 33.42 7.28 9.01
C ILE A 74 32.23 6.77 9.83
N LEU A 75 31.74 5.56 9.54
CA LEU A 75 30.51 5.04 10.13
C LEU A 75 30.77 4.52 11.56
N PRO A 76 29.99 4.98 12.56
CA PRO A 76 30.15 4.52 13.92
C PRO A 76 29.73 3.05 14.06
N ASN A 77 30.44 2.28 14.89
CA ASN A 77 30.13 0.86 15.14
C ASN A 77 28.68 0.67 15.65
N GLU A 78 28.18 1.62 16.43
CA GLU A 78 26.83 1.63 16.99
C GLU A 78 25.74 1.82 15.92
N ALA A 79 26.09 2.20 14.69
CA ALA A 79 25.15 2.18 13.57
C ALA A 79 24.75 0.75 13.18
N GLY A 80 25.62 -0.23 13.45
CA GLY A 80 25.41 -1.64 13.13
C GLY A 80 25.03 -1.83 11.67
N ILE A 81 25.97 -1.49 10.77
CA ILE A 81 25.80 -1.64 9.32
C ILE A 81 25.79 -3.13 8.96
N VAL A 82 24.69 -3.58 8.38
CA VAL A 82 24.42 -4.96 7.97
C VAL A 82 24.85 -5.18 6.52
N ASP A 83 24.59 -4.21 5.64
CA ASP A 83 24.90 -4.30 4.21
C ASP A 83 25.30 -2.94 3.64
N THR A 84 26.10 -2.96 2.58
CA THR A 84 26.58 -1.77 1.86
C THR A 84 26.61 -2.03 0.36
N ARG A 85 25.81 -1.28 -0.38
CA ARG A 85 25.66 -1.43 -1.84
C ARG A 85 25.90 -0.12 -2.55
N PHE A 86 26.51 -0.19 -3.72
CA PHE A 86 26.80 0.98 -4.55
C PHE A 86 25.93 0.94 -5.79
N ASP A 87 25.25 2.04 -6.08
CA ASP A 87 24.52 2.29 -7.32
C ASP A 87 25.35 3.27 -8.16
N GLU A 88 26.18 2.73 -9.04
CA GLU A 88 27.09 3.55 -9.87
C GLU A 88 26.34 4.46 -10.84
N ILE A 89 25.12 4.11 -11.22
CA ILE A 89 24.31 4.84 -12.18
C ILE A 89 23.73 6.12 -11.55
N ASN A 90 23.26 6.02 -10.30
CA ASN A 90 22.71 7.14 -9.55
C ASN A 90 23.75 7.87 -8.70
N GLY A 91 24.90 7.24 -8.43
CA GLY A 91 25.93 7.76 -7.54
C GLY A 91 25.57 7.65 -6.07
N ASP A 92 24.72 6.68 -5.74
CA ASP A 92 24.26 6.44 -4.38
C ASP A 92 25.06 5.30 -3.73
N VAL A 93 25.28 5.42 -2.42
CA VAL A 93 25.73 4.31 -1.57
C VAL A 93 24.63 4.01 -0.56
N ILE A 94 24.03 2.83 -0.70
CA ILE A 94 22.95 2.36 0.15
C ILE A 94 23.55 1.62 1.33
N LEU A 95 23.26 2.11 2.54
CA LEU A 95 23.76 1.58 3.79
C LEU A 95 22.60 1.04 4.60
N GLU A 96 22.56 -0.28 4.78
CA GLU A 96 21.57 -0.93 5.62
C GLU A 96 22.05 -0.97 7.07
N ALA A 97 21.35 -0.28 7.96
CA ALA A 97 21.76 -0.09 9.35
C ALA A 97 20.69 -0.58 10.32
N THR A 98 21.10 -1.29 11.37
CA THR A 98 20.21 -1.59 12.51
C THR A 98 19.79 -0.32 13.25
N ASN A 99 20.69 0.67 13.35
CA ASN A 99 20.41 1.99 13.91
C ASN A 99 20.68 3.13 12.91
N PRO A 100 19.71 3.42 12.02
CA PRO A 100 19.85 4.49 11.01
C PRO A 100 20.19 5.85 11.59
N GLY A 101 19.67 6.21 12.77
CA GLY A 101 19.93 7.50 13.40
C GLY A 101 21.42 7.73 13.70
N ARG A 102 22.15 6.66 14.06
CA ARG A 102 23.60 6.70 14.27
C ARG A 102 24.37 6.77 12.95
N ALA A 103 23.92 6.08 11.91
CA ALA A 103 24.49 6.18 10.56
C ALA A 103 24.29 7.57 9.93
N ILE A 104 23.19 8.27 10.26
CA ILE A 104 22.93 9.63 9.79
C ILE A 104 23.74 10.66 10.58
N GLY A 105 23.88 10.45 11.89
CA GLY A 105 24.50 11.40 12.81
C GLY A 105 23.58 12.57 13.16
N LYS A 106 23.92 13.30 14.24
CA LYS A 106 23.16 14.51 14.62
C LYS A 106 23.20 15.51 13.46
N HIS A 107 22.05 16.03 13.08
CA HIS A 107 21.90 16.97 11.95
C HIS A 107 22.51 16.50 10.62
N GLY A 108 22.66 15.19 10.40
CA GLY A 108 23.21 14.66 9.14
C GLY A 108 24.72 14.79 8.99
N VAL A 109 25.46 15.09 10.07
CA VAL A 109 26.92 15.30 10.04
C VAL A 109 27.65 14.12 9.40
N VAL A 110 27.26 12.88 9.70
CA VAL A 110 27.89 11.68 9.13
C VAL A 110 27.59 11.58 7.64
N LEU A 111 26.37 11.87 7.19
CA LEU A 111 26.02 11.87 5.75
C LEU A 111 26.83 12.89 4.97
N ASN A 112 26.99 14.10 5.51
CA ASN A 112 27.79 15.16 4.89
C ASN A 112 29.26 14.77 4.85
N GLN A 113 29.78 14.14 5.90
CA GLN A 113 31.15 13.61 5.92
C GLN A 113 31.36 12.53 4.86
N ILE A 114 30.43 11.59 4.71
CA ILE A 114 30.47 10.56 3.65
C ILE A 114 30.52 11.24 2.27
N ARG A 115 29.60 12.17 2.00
CA ARG A 115 29.56 12.90 0.73
C ARG A 115 30.87 13.61 0.41
N ARG A 116 31.44 14.31 1.40
CA ARG A 116 32.72 15.01 1.27
C ARG A 116 33.88 14.06 1.00
N GLU A 117 33.99 12.99 1.79
CA GLU A 117 35.19 12.16 1.79
C GLU A 117 35.20 11.10 0.70
N ILE A 118 34.04 10.64 0.22
CA ILE A 118 33.98 9.60 -0.83
C ILE A 118 33.26 10.05 -2.11
N GLY A 119 32.56 11.18 -2.11
CA GLY A 119 31.85 11.71 -3.28
C GLY A 119 30.54 10.98 -3.62
N TRP A 120 30.19 9.92 -2.89
CA TRP A 120 28.93 9.18 -3.06
C TRP A 120 27.81 9.79 -2.22
N ASN A 121 26.57 9.72 -2.71
CA ASN A 121 25.41 10.14 -1.95
C ASN A 121 24.93 9.00 -1.02
N PRO A 122 25.00 9.14 0.32
CA PRO A 122 24.57 8.10 1.23
C PRO A 122 23.05 8.03 1.32
N VAL A 123 22.50 6.83 1.13
CA VAL A 123 21.10 6.49 1.34
C VAL A 123 21.03 5.49 2.49
N ILE A 124 20.64 5.96 3.68
CA ILE A 124 20.53 5.11 4.85
C ILE A 124 19.16 4.42 4.84
N ILE A 125 19.17 3.10 4.89
CA ILE A 125 17.97 2.28 5.04
C ILE A 125 18.07 1.48 6.34
N ARG A 126 16.91 1.22 6.96
CA ARG A 126 16.84 0.39 8.15
C ARG A 126 16.97 -1.08 7.78
N SER A 127 17.72 -1.83 8.60
CA SER A 127 17.68 -3.29 8.54
C SER A 127 16.38 -3.81 9.14
N SER A 128 15.71 -4.69 8.41
CA SER A 128 14.42 -5.23 8.84
C SER A 128 14.61 -6.28 9.94
N PRO A 129 13.87 -6.20 11.07
CA PRO A 129 13.88 -7.23 12.11
C PRO A 129 13.47 -8.63 11.62
N MET A 130 12.67 -8.68 10.55
CA MET A 130 12.23 -9.92 9.90
C MET A 130 12.70 -9.88 8.45
N GLU A 131 13.30 -10.97 7.97
CA GLU A 131 13.70 -11.05 6.56
C GLU A 131 12.44 -11.09 5.67
N SER A 132 12.40 -10.21 4.67
CA SER A 132 11.38 -10.19 3.62
C SER A 132 12.05 -10.52 2.30
N ARG A 133 11.61 -11.63 1.68
CA ARG A 133 12.10 -12.02 0.36
C ARG A 133 11.67 -11.00 -0.70
N THR A 134 10.44 -10.52 -0.65
CA THR A 134 9.90 -9.53 -1.59
C THR A 134 10.72 -8.24 -1.55
N LEU A 135 11.01 -7.72 -0.36
CA LEU A 135 11.81 -6.51 -0.21
C LEU A 135 13.23 -6.69 -0.76
N LYS A 136 13.87 -7.82 -0.46
CA LYS A 136 15.21 -8.17 -0.94
C LYS A 136 15.24 -8.30 -2.47
N ASP A 137 14.28 -9.00 -3.05
CA ASP A 137 14.16 -9.21 -4.50
C ASP A 137 13.92 -7.87 -5.22
N ILE A 138 13.04 -7.01 -4.70
CA ILE A 138 12.81 -5.67 -5.26
C ILE A 138 14.08 -4.83 -5.18
N ARG A 139 14.76 -4.78 -4.02
CA ARG A 139 15.99 -4.00 -3.86
C ARG A 139 17.10 -4.47 -4.81
N ASN A 140 17.29 -5.79 -4.94
CA ASN A 140 18.27 -6.36 -5.86
C ASN A 140 17.95 -5.99 -7.31
N TYR A 141 16.70 -6.21 -7.71
CA TYR A 141 16.24 -5.91 -9.07
C TYR A 141 16.43 -4.44 -9.44
N MET A 142 16.13 -3.52 -8.52
CA MET A 142 16.28 -2.07 -8.74
C MET A 142 17.74 -1.63 -8.88
N LEU A 143 18.69 -2.41 -8.35
CA LEU A 143 20.13 -2.13 -8.40
C LEU A 143 20.85 -2.79 -9.59
N GLU A 144 20.17 -3.63 -10.37
CA GLU A 144 20.76 -4.15 -11.60
C GLU A 144 21.08 -3.00 -12.57
N ASP A 145 22.30 -2.94 -13.11
CA ASP A 145 22.78 -1.82 -13.95
C ASP A 145 21.82 -1.46 -15.08
N LYS A 146 21.30 -2.48 -15.79
CA LYS A 146 20.32 -2.29 -16.89
C LYS A 146 19.02 -1.64 -16.39
N VAL A 147 18.57 -2.02 -15.19
CA VAL A 147 17.35 -1.50 -14.58
C VAL A 147 17.58 -0.07 -14.10
N ALA A 148 18.70 0.20 -13.43
CA ALA A 148 19.07 1.53 -12.95
C ALA A 148 19.23 2.52 -14.12
N GLU A 149 19.90 2.12 -15.20
CA GLU A 149 20.07 2.95 -16.40
C GLU A 149 18.72 3.23 -17.09
N GLY A 150 17.90 2.19 -17.27
CA GLY A 150 16.56 2.31 -17.82
C GLY A 150 15.68 3.24 -16.98
N ARG A 151 15.76 3.13 -15.65
CA ARG A 151 15.02 3.98 -14.71
C ARG A 151 15.47 5.44 -14.79
N LYS A 152 16.77 5.72 -14.91
CA LYS A 152 17.26 7.11 -15.06
C LYS A 152 16.71 7.77 -16.33
N LYS A 153 16.68 7.04 -17.45
CA LYS A 153 16.06 7.49 -18.71
C LYS A 153 14.55 7.72 -18.55
N PHE A 154 13.87 6.78 -17.90
CA PHE A 154 12.46 6.87 -17.57
C PHE A 154 12.13 8.10 -16.72
N LEU A 155 12.83 8.33 -15.61
CA LEU A 155 12.63 9.50 -14.74
C LEU A 155 12.87 10.81 -15.49
N THR A 156 13.86 10.84 -16.39
CA THR A 156 14.11 12.01 -17.24
C THR A 156 12.94 12.29 -18.18
N ARG A 157 12.38 11.25 -18.81
CA ARG A 157 11.18 11.37 -19.66
C ARG A 157 9.97 11.85 -18.87
N VAL A 158 9.75 11.29 -17.68
CA VAL A 158 8.67 11.71 -16.78
C VAL A 158 8.83 13.17 -16.40
N GLY A 159 10.04 13.61 -16.02
CA GLY A 159 10.29 15.02 -15.67
C GLY A 159 10.02 15.98 -16.82
N LYS A 160 10.40 15.62 -18.05
CA LYS A 160 10.06 16.41 -19.24
C LYS A 160 8.55 16.51 -19.47
N LYS A 161 7.79 15.45 -19.19
CA LYS A 161 6.32 15.43 -19.31
C LYS A 161 5.64 16.23 -18.20
N ILE A 162 6.16 16.20 -16.97
CA ILE A 162 5.64 16.99 -15.84
C ILE A 162 5.88 18.48 -16.06
N PHE A 163 7.05 18.87 -16.58
CA PHE A 163 7.43 20.27 -16.76
C PHE A 163 7.18 20.82 -18.17
N ARG A 164 6.29 20.19 -18.95
CA ARG A 164 5.83 20.77 -20.23
C ARG A 164 4.92 21.98 -19.97
N ASP A 165 4.77 22.83 -20.98
CA ASP A 165 3.82 23.94 -20.93
C ASP A 165 2.37 23.43 -20.93
N THR A 166 1.48 24.20 -20.30
CA THR A 166 0.03 23.95 -20.31
C THR A 166 -0.59 24.33 -21.64
N ILE A 167 -1.63 23.61 -22.04
CA ILE A 167 -2.40 23.77 -23.27
C ILE A 167 -3.34 24.98 -23.13
N PRO A 168 -3.49 25.85 -24.15
CA PRO A 168 -4.52 26.90 -24.15
C PRO A 168 -5.95 26.33 -24.10
N GLY A 169 -6.88 27.01 -23.43
CA GLY A 169 -8.31 26.63 -23.41
C GLY A 169 -8.99 26.71 -22.05
N GLU A 170 -10.28 26.38 -22.02
CA GLU A 170 -11.13 26.38 -20.83
C GLU A 170 -10.63 25.38 -19.77
N GLN A 171 -10.53 25.83 -18.52
CA GLN A 171 -10.14 24.97 -17.41
C GLN A 171 -11.34 24.15 -16.96
N HIS A 172 -11.13 22.84 -16.77
CA HIS A 172 -12.15 21.95 -16.23
C HIS A 172 -11.54 20.91 -15.31
N VAL A 173 -12.33 20.40 -14.37
CA VAL A 173 -11.98 19.23 -13.55
C VAL A 173 -13.11 18.23 -13.60
N ARG A 174 -12.81 17.01 -14.03
CA ARG A 174 -13.78 15.92 -14.19
C ARG A 174 -13.25 14.64 -13.58
N VAL A 175 -14.15 13.83 -13.01
CA VAL A 175 -13.84 12.46 -12.59
C VAL A 175 -14.81 11.51 -13.27
N THR A 176 -14.27 10.51 -13.97
CA THR A 176 -15.03 9.41 -14.56
C THR A 176 -14.91 8.18 -13.68
N ALA A 177 -16.06 7.56 -13.40
CA ALA A 177 -16.17 6.32 -12.65
C ALA A 177 -15.85 5.11 -13.55
N LEU A 178 -14.70 4.46 -13.38
CA LEU A 178 -14.31 3.31 -14.23
C LEU A 178 -14.50 1.94 -13.55
N GLY A 179 -14.81 1.92 -12.26
CA GLY A 179 -15.05 0.72 -11.49
C GLY A 179 -15.10 1.02 -10.00
N GLY A 180 -15.79 0.19 -9.23
CA GLY A 180 -15.95 0.39 -7.78
C GLY A 180 -17.00 1.43 -7.43
N TYR A 181 -17.89 1.83 -8.33
CA TYR A 181 -19.03 2.70 -8.02
C TYR A 181 -20.33 1.91 -7.95
N ARG A 182 -21.03 2.00 -6.81
CA ARG A 182 -22.18 1.14 -6.46
C ARG A 182 -21.81 -0.35 -6.42
N GLU A 183 -20.56 -0.66 -6.14
CA GLU A 183 -20.06 -2.02 -5.92
C GLU A 183 -18.80 -1.96 -5.04
N VAL A 184 -18.39 -3.11 -4.51
CA VAL A 184 -17.05 -3.35 -3.92
C VAL A 184 -16.25 -4.20 -4.90
N GLY A 185 -15.00 -3.83 -5.16
CA GLY A 185 -14.16 -4.46 -6.17
C GLY A 185 -13.87 -3.56 -7.37
N ARG A 186 -12.77 -3.87 -8.09
CA ARG A 186 -12.32 -3.19 -9.33
C ARG A 186 -12.27 -1.66 -9.26
N SER A 187 -11.90 -1.09 -8.10
CA SER A 187 -11.77 0.36 -7.91
C SER A 187 -10.88 0.97 -8.98
N CYS A 188 -11.41 1.95 -9.70
CA CYS A 188 -10.68 2.69 -10.72
C CYS A 188 -11.38 4.01 -11.03
N HIS A 189 -10.62 5.10 -11.00
CA HIS A 189 -11.10 6.45 -11.25
C HIS A 189 -10.23 7.12 -12.30
N LEU A 190 -10.82 7.93 -13.18
CA LEU A 190 -10.06 8.78 -14.09
C LEU A 190 -10.28 10.25 -13.73
N LEU A 191 -9.25 10.89 -13.17
CA LEU A 191 -9.18 12.33 -12.98
C LEU A 191 -8.70 12.99 -14.27
N MET A 192 -9.51 13.90 -14.81
CA MET A 192 -9.19 14.65 -16.01
C MET A 192 -9.22 16.15 -15.74
N THR A 193 -8.16 16.81 -16.15
CA THR A 193 -8.13 18.25 -16.37
C THR A 193 -8.01 18.53 -17.86
N LYS A 194 -7.91 19.81 -18.24
CA LYS A 194 -7.58 20.17 -19.62
C LYS A 194 -6.21 19.60 -20.04
N ASP A 195 -5.27 19.60 -19.11
CA ASP A 195 -3.85 19.33 -19.35
C ASP A 195 -3.41 17.90 -19.01
N SER A 196 -4.22 17.18 -18.23
CA SER A 196 -3.82 15.94 -17.59
C SER A 196 -4.91 14.87 -17.49
N LYS A 197 -4.50 13.61 -17.61
CA LYS A 197 -5.29 12.40 -17.31
C LYS A 197 -4.54 11.53 -16.30
N VAL A 198 -5.12 11.33 -15.12
CA VAL A 198 -4.54 10.49 -14.06
C VAL A 198 -5.52 9.40 -13.66
N LEU A 199 -5.08 8.15 -13.71
CA LEU A 199 -5.83 7.05 -13.13
C LEU A 199 -5.54 6.97 -11.62
N VAL A 200 -6.57 6.78 -10.81
CA VAL A 200 -6.44 6.48 -9.38
C VAL A 200 -7.01 5.08 -9.17
N ASP A 201 -6.16 4.18 -8.69
CA ASP A 201 -6.37 2.74 -8.56
C ASP A 201 -6.68 2.02 -9.89
N CYS A 202 -6.44 0.71 -9.92
CA CYS A 202 -6.77 -0.18 -11.02
C CYS A 202 -6.91 -1.62 -10.48
N GLY A 203 -8.06 -1.89 -9.86
CA GLY A 203 -8.32 -3.12 -9.14
C GLY A 203 -8.90 -4.29 -9.93
N PHE A 204 -9.28 -5.34 -9.20
CA PHE A 204 -9.99 -6.52 -9.68
C PHE A 204 -11.22 -6.82 -8.80
N ASN A 205 -12.32 -7.28 -9.39
CA ASN A 205 -13.50 -7.73 -8.66
C ASN A 205 -13.63 -9.26 -8.70
N PRO A 206 -13.29 -9.99 -7.61
CA PRO A 206 -13.43 -11.44 -7.58
C PRO A 206 -14.88 -11.94 -7.55
N GLY A 207 -15.85 -11.08 -7.19
CA GLY A 207 -17.27 -11.43 -7.13
C GLY A 207 -18.02 -11.32 -8.47
N ASN A 208 -17.40 -10.73 -9.50
CA ASN A 208 -18.01 -10.58 -10.82
C ASN A 208 -17.21 -11.35 -11.89
N GLU A 209 -17.56 -12.61 -12.12
CA GLU A 209 -16.86 -13.48 -13.07
C GLU A 209 -16.93 -13.01 -14.54
N LYS A 210 -18.00 -12.29 -14.91
CA LYS A 210 -18.21 -11.84 -16.30
C LYS A 210 -17.38 -10.60 -16.63
N GLU A 211 -17.29 -9.67 -15.68
CA GLU A 211 -16.63 -8.39 -15.88
C GLU A 211 -15.84 -7.98 -14.64
N PRO A 212 -14.74 -8.68 -14.32
CA PRO A 212 -13.97 -8.44 -13.11
C PRO A 212 -13.04 -7.22 -13.22
N SER A 213 -12.82 -6.67 -14.42
CA SER A 213 -11.93 -5.55 -14.69
C SER A 213 -12.65 -4.19 -14.69
N PRO A 214 -11.94 -3.09 -14.44
CA PRO A 214 -12.42 -1.74 -14.74
C PRO A 214 -12.72 -1.55 -16.22
N PHE A 215 -13.55 -0.55 -16.53
CA PHE A 215 -13.93 -0.19 -17.90
C PHE A 215 -12.83 0.58 -18.65
N LEU A 216 -11.67 -0.06 -18.84
CA LEU A 216 -10.51 0.57 -19.50
C LEU A 216 -10.70 0.79 -21.01
N SER A 217 -11.72 0.19 -21.61
CA SER A 217 -12.11 0.43 -23.01
C SER A 217 -12.89 1.72 -23.22
N ALA A 218 -13.21 2.46 -22.15
CA ALA A 218 -13.87 3.76 -22.25
C ALA A 218 -13.07 4.72 -23.16
N PRO A 219 -13.73 5.50 -24.04
CA PRO A 219 -13.05 6.44 -24.94
C PRO A 219 -12.19 7.50 -24.22
N GLU A 220 -12.54 7.83 -22.98
CA GLU A 220 -11.78 8.77 -22.15
C GLU A 220 -10.41 8.22 -21.73
N VAL A 221 -10.30 6.89 -21.61
CA VAL A 221 -9.10 6.17 -21.16
C VAL A 221 -8.20 5.78 -22.32
N THR A 222 -8.78 5.40 -23.46
CA THR A 222 -8.04 4.90 -24.62
C THR A 222 -7.62 6.03 -25.57
N PRO A 223 -6.40 6.01 -26.14
CA PRO A 223 -5.31 5.06 -25.89
C PRO A 223 -4.58 5.33 -24.54
N LEU A 224 -4.03 4.28 -23.91
CA LEU A 224 -3.42 4.37 -22.57
C LEU A 224 -2.13 5.20 -22.50
N GLU A 225 -1.47 5.40 -23.64
CA GLU A 225 -0.34 6.31 -23.81
C GLU A 225 -0.72 7.77 -23.44
N GLY A 226 -2.02 8.10 -23.53
CA GLY A 226 -2.58 9.38 -23.14
C GLY A 226 -2.70 9.59 -21.62
N ILE A 227 -2.47 8.56 -20.80
CA ILE A 227 -2.48 8.68 -19.33
C ILE A 227 -1.15 9.25 -18.85
N ASP A 228 -1.20 10.32 -18.05
CA ASP A 228 -0.02 10.99 -17.52
C ASP A 228 0.58 10.26 -16.32
N ALA A 229 -0.26 9.66 -15.47
CA ALA A 229 0.17 8.92 -14.31
C ALA A 229 -0.91 7.94 -13.80
N VAL A 230 -0.47 6.96 -13.03
CA VAL A 230 -1.33 6.12 -12.18
C VAL A 230 -1.00 6.42 -10.71
N VAL A 231 -2.01 6.55 -9.87
CA VAL A 231 -1.88 6.75 -8.42
C VAL A 231 -2.53 5.58 -7.71
N LEU A 232 -1.79 4.86 -6.88
CA LEU A 232 -2.30 3.72 -6.13
C LEU A 232 -2.44 4.10 -4.65
N THR A 233 -3.66 4.03 -4.13
CA THR A 233 -4.00 4.41 -2.76
C THR A 233 -3.45 3.42 -1.74
N HIS A 234 -3.57 2.11 -2.02
CA HIS A 234 -3.08 1.05 -1.16
C HIS A 234 -2.97 -0.28 -1.91
N ALA A 235 -2.45 -1.31 -1.23
CA ALA A 235 -1.99 -2.54 -1.88
C ALA A 235 -3.09 -3.58 -2.18
N HIS A 236 -4.30 -3.49 -1.62
CA HIS A 236 -5.31 -4.55 -1.83
C HIS A 236 -5.66 -4.74 -3.31
N LEU A 237 -6.03 -5.98 -3.67
CA LEU A 237 -6.18 -6.41 -5.06
C LEU A 237 -7.36 -5.75 -5.78
N ASP A 238 -8.41 -5.39 -5.05
CA ASP A 238 -9.52 -4.57 -5.52
C ASP A 238 -9.16 -3.11 -5.82
N HIS A 239 -7.91 -2.71 -5.55
CA HIS A 239 -7.33 -1.43 -5.95
C HIS A 239 -6.06 -1.58 -6.81
N SER A 240 -5.33 -2.70 -6.73
CA SER A 240 -4.00 -2.83 -7.31
C SER A 240 -3.82 -3.95 -8.33
N ALA A 241 -4.73 -4.94 -8.38
CA ALA A 241 -4.48 -6.19 -9.09
C ALA A 241 -4.25 -5.99 -10.59
N LEU A 242 -5.04 -5.13 -11.25
CA LEU A 242 -4.96 -4.96 -12.70
C LEU A 242 -4.03 -3.82 -13.13
N LEU A 243 -3.36 -3.15 -12.20
CA LEU A 243 -2.36 -2.14 -12.52
C LEU A 243 -1.26 -2.66 -13.49
N PRO A 244 -0.68 -3.87 -13.32
CA PRO A 244 0.31 -4.38 -14.27
C PRO A 244 -0.25 -4.62 -15.69
N MET A 245 -1.56 -4.85 -15.82
CA MET A 245 -2.25 -5.03 -17.10
C MET A 245 -2.17 -3.78 -17.98
N LEU A 246 -2.08 -2.58 -17.38
CA LEU A 246 -1.97 -1.33 -18.12
C LEU A 246 -0.73 -1.32 -19.03
N PHE A 247 0.38 -1.93 -18.59
CA PHE A 247 1.61 -2.04 -19.38
C PHE A 247 1.48 -2.99 -20.57
N VAL A 248 0.61 -4.01 -20.48
CA VAL A 248 0.29 -4.88 -21.63
C VAL A 248 -0.39 -4.07 -22.73
N TYR A 249 -1.21 -3.09 -22.34
CA TYR A 249 -2.01 -2.26 -23.23
C TYR A 249 -1.37 -0.90 -23.57
N GLY A 250 -0.05 -0.75 -23.39
CA GLY A 250 0.71 0.40 -23.90
C GLY A 250 0.98 1.53 -22.91
N PHE A 251 0.46 1.48 -21.67
CA PHE A 251 0.88 2.44 -20.64
C PHE A 251 2.38 2.32 -20.36
N ASP A 252 3.11 3.44 -20.31
CA ASP A 252 4.54 3.47 -19.99
C ASP A 252 4.93 4.54 -18.96
N GLY A 253 3.93 5.16 -18.33
CA GLY A 253 4.06 6.29 -17.43
C GLY A 253 4.43 5.91 -16.00
N PRO A 254 4.48 6.90 -15.09
CA PRO A 254 4.76 6.71 -13.68
C PRO A 254 3.57 6.19 -12.88
N ILE A 255 3.91 5.39 -11.87
CA ILE A 255 2.99 5.00 -10.79
C ILE A 255 3.44 5.72 -9.51
N TYR A 256 2.51 6.34 -8.80
CA TYR A 256 2.76 6.96 -7.50
C TYR A 256 2.01 6.20 -6.41
N CYS A 257 2.72 5.81 -5.36
CA CYS A 257 2.17 5.19 -4.15
C CYS A 257 3.12 5.41 -2.98
N THR A 258 2.74 4.99 -1.78
CA THR A 258 3.69 4.95 -0.66
C THR A 258 4.70 3.81 -0.85
N PRO A 259 5.91 3.89 -0.25
CA PRO A 259 6.87 2.79 -0.29
C PRO A 259 6.22 1.45 0.09
N PRO A 260 5.59 1.27 1.27
CA PRO A 260 5.03 -0.04 1.65
C PRO A 260 3.98 -0.57 0.67
N THR A 261 3.19 0.34 0.07
CA THR A 261 2.19 -0.02 -0.94
C THR A 261 2.85 -0.66 -2.16
N ARG A 262 4.02 -0.20 -2.61
CA ARG A 262 4.75 -0.79 -3.72
C ARG A 262 5.15 -2.25 -3.45
N GLU A 263 5.73 -2.53 -2.29
CA GLU A 263 6.17 -3.91 -1.99
C GLU A 263 4.98 -4.83 -1.77
N LEU A 264 3.99 -4.37 -1.01
CA LEU A 264 2.78 -5.14 -0.74
C LEU A 264 1.98 -5.39 -2.02
N SER A 265 1.82 -4.40 -2.90
CA SER A 265 1.11 -4.62 -4.16
C SER A 265 1.85 -5.63 -5.03
N SER A 266 3.19 -5.58 -5.08
CA SER A 266 3.98 -6.57 -5.81
C SER A 266 3.83 -7.99 -5.23
N LEU A 267 3.87 -8.13 -3.90
CA LEU A 267 3.64 -9.40 -3.20
C LEU A 267 2.27 -9.98 -3.59
N LEU A 268 1.22 -9.17 -3.46
CA LEU A 268 -0.15 -9.58 -3.71
C LEU A 268 -0.41 -9.86 -5.20
N GLN A 269 0.16 -9.07 -6.11
CA GLN A 269 0.03 -9.29 -7.56
C GLN A 269 0.71 -10.60 -7.98
N ASN A 270 1.86 -10.95 -7.40
CA ASN A 270 2.50 -12.24 -7.68
C ASN A 270 1.67 -13.41 -7.13
N ASP A 271 1.08 -13.26 -5.94
CA ASP A 271 0.17 -14.26 -5.37
C ASP A 271 -1.11 -14.41 -6.21
N PHE A 272 -1.66 -13.29 -6.71
CA PHE A 272 -2.80 -13.28 -7.62
C PHE A 272 -2.54 -14.12 -8.89
N ILE A 273 -1.38 -13.95 -9.55
CA ILE A 273 -1.00 -14.78 -10.71
C ILE A 273 -1.01 -16.26 -10.35
N LYS A 274 -0.40 -16.63 -9.21
CA LYS A 274 -0.31 -18.03 -8.76
C LYS A 274 -1.69 -18.63 -8.50
N ILE A 275 -2.55 -17.91 -7.78
CA ILE A 275 -3.90 -18.36 -7.44
C ILE A 275 -4.73 -18.53 -8.72
N GLN A 276 -4.78 -17.52 -9.59
CA GLN A 276 -5.54 -17.59 -10.84
C GLN A 276 -5.08 -18.76 -11.73
N ASN A 277 -3.78 -18.98 -11.87
CA ASN A 277 -3.24 -20.13 -12.62
C ASN A 277 -3.62 -21.46 -11.98
N SER A 278 -3.58 -21.57 -10.65
CA SER A 278 -3.96 -22.80 -9.94
C SER A 278 -5.45 -23.14 -10.07
N GLU A 279 -6.28 -22.13 -10.35
CA GLU A 279 -7.72 -22.27 -10.62
C GLU A 279 -8.03 -22.45 -12.11
N GLY A 280 -7.01 -22.53 -12.98
CA GLY A 280 -7.19 -22.62 -14.43
C GLY A 280 -7.76 -21.35 -15.07
N LYS A 281 -7.72 -20.21 -14.38
CA LYS A 281 -8.23 -18.92 -14.86
C LYS A 281 -7.17 -18.17 -15.66
N LYS A 282 -7.62 -17.35 -16.63
CA LYS A 282 -6.73 -16.55 -17.47
C LYS A 282 -6.23 -15.32 -16.70
N VAL A 283 -4.91 -15.20 -16.57
CA VAL A 283 -4.25 -14.03 -15.99
C VAL A 283 -3.95 -12.99 -17.09
N PRO A 284 -4.31 -11.71 -16.91
CA PRO A 284 -4.16 -10.70 -17.96
C PRO A 284 -2.75 -10.12 -18.11
N TYR A 285 -1.79 -10.53 -17.26
CA TYR A 285 -0.39 -10.10 -17.30
C TYR A 285 0.51 -11.18 -16.67
N ASN A 286 1.83 -11.04 -16.80
CA ASN A 286 2.78 -11.94 -16.15
C ASN A 286 3.74 -11.17 -15.21
N THR A 287 4.68 -11.89 -14.58
CA THR A 287 5.63 -11.32 -13.64
C THR A 287 6.51 -10.21 -14.24
N GLU A 288 6.74 -10.17 -15.55
CA GLU A 288 7.49 -9.08 -16.19
C GLU A 288 6.74 -7.75 -16.14
N GLN A 289 5.41 -7.75 -16.28
CA GLN A 289 4.63 -6.52 -16.09
C GLN A 289 4.63 -6.04 -14.63
N ILE A 290 4.68 -6.95 -13.66
CA ILE A 290 4.87 -6.57 -12.25
C ILE A 290 6.24 -5.91 -12.07
N ARG A 291 7.30 -6.46 -12.66
CA ARG A 291 8.63 -5.86 -12.66
C ARG A 291 8.67 -4.51 -13.35
N GLN A 292 7.98 -4.36 -14.48
CA GLN A 292 7.82 -3.07 -15.16
C GLN A 292 7.08 -2.05 -14.28
N ALA A 293 6.00 -2.46 -13.60
CA ALA A 293 5.32 -1.62 -12.63
C ALA A 293 6.26 -1.15 -11.50
N ILE A 294 7.08 -2.04 -10.93
CA ILE A 294 8.09 -1.68 -9.93
C ILE A 294 9.09 -0.66 -10.49
N ARG A 295 9.62 -0.88 -11.70
CA ARG A 295 10.54 0.07 -12.38
C ARG A 295 9.93 1.44 -12.59
N ASN A 296 8.64 1.49 -12.91
CA ASN A 296 7.90 2.71 -13.19
C ASN A 296 7.30 3.37 -11.92
N THR A 297 7.40 2.72 -10.76
CA THR A 297 6.89 3.25 -9.50
C THR A 297 7.84 4.28 -8.90
N ILE A 298 7.31 5.46 -8.58
CA ILE A 298 7.96 6.56 -7.87
C ILE A 298 7.29 6.66 -6.49
N PRO A 299 7.88 6.05 -5.45
CA PRO A 299 7.28 6.04 -4.12
C PRO A 299 7.37 7.43 -3.47
N LEU A 300 6.31 7.83 -2.76
CA LEU A 300 6.18 9.12 -2.07
C LEU A 300 5.82 8.89 -0.59
N ASN A 301 6.45 9.62 0.33
CA ASN A 301 6.05 9.53 1.74
C ASN A 301 4.79 10.35 2.00
N TYR A 302 4.15 10.10 3.15
CA TYR A 302 3.06 10.96 3.59
C TYR A 302 3.54 12.41 3.75
N GLY A 303 2.73 13.36 3.27
CA GLY A 303 3.01 14.79 3.35
C GLY A 303 3.96 15.34 2.27
N ASP A 304 4.60 14.48 1.47
CA ASP A 304 5.46 14.93 0.36
C ASP A 304 4.61 15.45 -0.80
N THR A 305 4.50 16.78 -0.95
CA THR A 305 3.84 17.39 -2.11
C THR A 305 4.70 17.28 -3.36
N THR A 306 4.16 16.66 -4.40
CA THR A 306 4.90 16.26 -5.60
C THR A 306 4.16 16.70 -6.87
N ASP A 307 4.83 17.41 -7.78
CA ASP A 307 4.30 17.65 -9.13
C ASP A 307 4.20 16.31 -9.89
N VAL A 308 3.01 15.94 -10.36
CA VAL A 308 2.76 14.68 -11.11
C VAL A 308 2.35 14.93 -12.57
N SER A 309 1.99 16.16 -12.89
CA SER A 309 1.74 16.68 -14.24
C SER A 309 1.94 18.21 -14.24
N PRO A 310 1.77 18.91 -15.38
CA PRO A 310 1.94 20.37 -15.44
C PRO A 310 1.03 21.15 -14.48
N ASP A 311 -0.16 20.63 -14.20
CA ASP A 311 -1.20 21.30 -13.43
C ASP A 311 -1.66 20.51 -12.20
N LEU A 312 -1.07 19.34 -11.91
CA LEU A 312 -1.44 18.52 -10.75
C LEU A 312 -0.27 18.35 -9.79
N LYS A 313 -0.53 18.63 -8.51
CA LYS A 313 0.33 18.19 -7.39
C LYS A 313 -0.40 17.16 -6.55
N LEU A 314 0.31 16.09 -6.20
CA LEU A 314 -0.16 15.00 -5.35
C LEU A 314 0.47 15.09 -3.97
N THR A 315 -0.33 14.89 -2.92
CA THR A 315 0.15 14.64 -1.56
C THR A 315 -0.59 13.43 -1.00
N PHE A 316 0.14 12.45 -0.48
CA PHE A 316 -0.47 11.34 0.25
C PHE A 316 -0.63 11.66 1.72
N HIS A 317 -1.76 11.24 2.29
CA HIS A 317 -2.03 11.31 3.72
C HIS A 317 -2.44 9.94 4.23
N ASN A 318 -2.06 9.58 5.46
CA ASN A 318 -2.46 8.30 6.06
C ASN A 318 -3.98 8.10 6.03
N SER A 319 -4.44 6.94 5.52
CA SER A 319 -5.86 6.56 5.57
C SER A 319 -6.20 5.58 6.70
N GLY A 320 -5.19 5.06 7.42
CA GLY A 320 -5.37 4.19 8.59
C GLY A 320 -5.88 2.78 8.27
N HIS A 321 -5.98 2.41 6.98
CA HIS A 321 -6.61 1.18 6.54
C HIS A 321 -5.68 -0.05 6.62
N ILE A 322 -4.56 0.01 5.90
CA ILE A 322 -3.45 -0.96 5.93
C ILE A 322 -2.10 -0.26 5.89
N LEU A 323 -1.00 -1.01 6.02
CA LEU A 323 0.36 -0.47 5.95
C LEU A 323 0.58 0.28 4.64
N GLY A 324 0.91 1.56 4.74
CA GLY A 324 1.13 2.43 3.57
C GLY A 324 -0.14 2.99 2.93
N SER A 325 -1.34 2.62 3.40
CA SER A 325 -2.59 3.11 2.81
C SER A 325 -2.73 4.63 2.86
N ALA A 326 -3.21 5.22 1.76
CA ALA A 326 -3.16 6.66 1.56
C ALA A 326 -4.43 7.25 0.95
N ALA A 327 -4.88 8.37 1.52
CA ALA A 327 -5.73 9.32 0.82
C ALA A 327 -4.87 10.16 -0.14
N ALA A 328 -5.26 10.21 -1.41
CA ALA A 328 -4.57 10.96 -2.46
C ALA A 328 -5.20 12.36 -2.60
N HIS A 329 -4.50 13.38 -2.12
CA HIS A 329 -4.90 14.79 -2.26
C HIS A 329 -4.29 15.39 -3.52
N PHE A 330 -5.15 15.85 -4.43
CA PHE A 330 -4.77 16.54 -5.66
C PHE A 330 -5.05 18.03 -5.53
N HIS A 331 -4.01 18.83 -5.77
CA HIS A 331 -4.07 20.27 -5.95
C HIS A 331 -3.99 20.59 -7.44
N VAL A 332 -5.06 21.17 -8.00
CA VAL A 332 -5.21 21.43 -9.44
C VAL A 332 -4.95 22.90 -9.76
N GLY A 333 -4.07 23.14 -10.73
CA GLY A 333 -3.60 24.47 -11.15
C GLY A 333 -2.94 25.23 -9.99
N ASP A 334 -3.10 26.55 -9.97
CA ASP A 334 -2.72 27.40 -8.83
C ASP A 334 -3.80 27.38 -7.72
N GLY A 335 -4.32 26.20 -7.41
CA GLY A 335 -5.42 26.00 -6.47
C GLY A 335 -6.78 26.37 -7.04
N GLN A 336 -7.02 26.13 -8.32
CA GLN A 336 -8.34 26.33 -8.92
C GLN A 336 -9.37 25.38 -8.29
N TYR A 337 -8.97 24.12 -8.08
CA TYR A 337 -9.78 23.10 -7.42
C TYR A 337 -8.87 22.12 -6.66
N ASN A 338 -9.37 21.56 -5.56
CA ASN A 338 -8.67 20.52 -4.82
C ASN A 338 -9.63 19.37 -4.54
N LEU A 339 -9.16 18.15 -4.76
CA LEU A 339 -9.94 16.96 -4.49
C LEU A 339 -9.12 15.90 -3.76
N VAL A 340 -9.82 15.06 -2.99
CA VAL A 340 -9.23 13.91 -2.31
C VAL A 340 -9.94 12.65 -2.76
N PHE A 341 -9.16 11.65 -3.14
CA PHE A 341 -9.61 10.25 -3.19
C PHE A 341 -9.22 9.61 -1.88
N SER A 342 -10.19 9.12 -1.11
CA SER A 342 -9.91 8.59 0.22
C SER A 342 -9.18 7.26 0.19
N GLY A 343 -9.35 6.48 -0.89
CA GLY A 343 -9.15 5.04 -0.85
C GLY A 343 -10.05 4.42 0.23
N ASP A 344 -9.62 3.29 0.78
CA ASP A 344 -10.23 2.74 1.98
C ASP A 344 -9.70 3.46 3.23
N ILE A 345 -10.59 3.69 4.20
CA ILE A 345 -10.27 4.52 5.37
C ILE A 345 -10.67 3.86 6.70
N LYS A 346 -9.83 4.04 7.73
CA LYS A 346 -10.19 3.79 9.13
C LYS A 346 -10.06 5.06 9.95
N PHE A 347 -11.19 5.66 10.35
CA PHE A 347 -11.20 6.89 11.15
C PHE A 347 -11.22 6.61 12.66
N GLU A 348 -10.33 5.70 13.07
CA GLU A 348 -10.09 5.26 14.44
C GLU A 348 -8.65 4.75 14.55
N ASN A 349 -8.00 4.93 15.70
CA ASN A 349 -6.68 4.33 15.93
C ASN A 349 -6.85 2.82 16.10
N THR A 350 -6.07 2.04 15.35
CA THR A 350 -6.08 0.58 15.40
C THR A 350 -4.89 0.07 16.20
N TRP A 351 -4.78 -1.26 16.35
CA TRP A 351 -3.59 -1.85 16.97
C TRP A 351 -2.33 -1.57 16.14
N LEU A 352 -2.48 -1.41 14.81
CA LEU A 352 -1.38 -1.14 13.87
C LEU A 352 -1.21 0.34 13.50
N PHE A 353 -2.28 1.09 13.29
CA PHE A 353 -2.23 2.38 12.57
C PHE A 353 -2.90 3.52 13.32
N ASP A 354 -2.43 4.74 13.09
CA ASP A 354 -3.15 5.94 13.48
C ASP A 354 -4.37 6.12 12.56
N ARG A 355 -5.40 6.80 13.07
CA ARG A 355 -6.63 7.09 12.30
C ARG A 355 -6.35 7.87 11.00
N ALA A 356 -7.25 7.73 10.05
CA ALA A 356 -7.25 8.48 8.79
C ALA A 356 -7.14 10.00 9.01
N VAL A 357 -6.33 10.66 8.19
CA VAL A 357 -6.24 12.12 8.15
C VAL A 357 -7.52 12.70 7.54
N ASN A 358 -8.04 13.76 8.17
CA ASN A 358 -9.20 14.51 7.69
C ASN A 358 -8.96 16.03 7.71
N HIS A 359 -7.69 16.45 7.78
CA HIS A 359 -7.29 17.83 7.69
C HIS A 359 -6.41 18.03 6.46
N PHE A 360 -6.86 18.89 5.56
CA PHE A 360 -6.21 19.19 4.29
C PHE A 360 -6.01 20.70 4.14
N PRO A 361 -5.01 21.18 3.38
CA PRO A 361 -4.81 22.61 3.16
C PRO A 361 -6.02 23.28 2.49
N ARG A 362 -6.57 22.61 1.47
CA ARG A 362 -7.76 23.04 0.72
C ARG A 362 -8.46 21.83 0.12
N LEU A 363 -9.80 21.83 0.13
CA LEU A 363 -10.61 20.71 -0.32
C LEU A 363 -11.98 21.17 -0.82
N GLU A 364 -12.31 20.89 -2.07
CA GLU A 364 -13.62 21.15 -2.67
C GLU A 364 -14.37 19.85 -3.01
N GLY A 365 -13.68 18.84 -3.55
CA GLY A 365 -14.28 17.54 -3.89
C GLY A 365 -13.71 16.40 -3.04
N LEU A 366 -14.58 15.53 -2.52
CA LEU A 366 -14.16 14.32 -1.82
C LEU A 366 -14.77 13.10 -2.51
N ILE A 367 -13.93 12.15 -2.94
CA ILE A 367 -14.34 10.83 -3.40
C ILE A 367 -14.05 9.88 -2.24
N MET A 368 -15.11 9.27 -1.68
CA MET A 368 -15.04 8.56 -0.40
C MET A 368 -15.69 7.18 -0.45
N GLU A 369 -15.01 6.19 0.16
CA GLU A 369 -15.55 4.83 0.32
C GLU A 369 -16.86 4.79 1.13
N SER A 370 -17.62 3.71 0.95
CA SER A 370 -18.92 3.54 1.61
C SER A 370 -19.21 2.08 1.96
N THR A 371 -18.17 1.30 2.25
CA THR A 371 -18.24 -0.16 2.51
C THR A 371 -19.23 -0.48 3.63
N TYR A 372 -19.21 0.34 4.69
CA TYR A 372 -20.11 0.29 5.84
C TYR A 372 -21.06 1.52 5.87
N GLY A 373 -21.56 1.91 4.70
CA GLY A 373 -22.48 3.04 4.55
C GLY A 373 -23.93 2.76 4.97
N GLY A 374 -24.30 1.50 5.23
CA GLY A 374 -25.65 1.08 5.57
C GLY A 374 -26.15 1.61 6.92
N TYR A 375 -27.46 1.52 7.15
CA TYR A 375 -28.08 2.00 8.40
C TYR A 375 -27.59 1.26 9.65
N ASN A 376 -27.38 -0.05 9.56
CA ASN A 376 -26.97 -0.94 10.67
C ASN A 376 -25.50 -1.33 10.60
N ASP A 377 -24.71 -0.72 9.71
CA ASP A 377 -23.30 -1.05 9.48
C ASP A 377 -22.39 -0.45 10.57
N PHE A 378 -22.73 -0.73 11.84
CA PHE A 378 -21.91 -0.41 13.00
C PHE A 378 -21.01 -1.59 13.33
N GLN A 379 -19.88 -1.30 13.97
CA GLN A 379 -18.98 -2.33 14.46
C GLN A 379 -18.82 -2.18 15.98
N PRO A 380 -18.65 -3.29 16.71
CA PRO A 380 -18.34 -3.25 18.13
C PRO A 380 -16.98 -2.58 18.35
N ALA A 381 -16.72 -2.21 19.61
CA ALA A 381 -15.40 -1.70 19.99
C ALA A 381 -14.33 -2.79 19.76
N ARG A 382 -13.10 -2.38 19.49
CA ARG A 382 -11.99 -3.32 19.21
C ARG A 382 -11.72 -4.25 20.38
N GLU A 383 -11.81 -3.75 21.60
CA GLU A 383 -11.66 -4.53 22.83
C GLU A 383 -12.77 -5.56 23.01
N GLU A 384 -14.00 -5.24 22.58
CA GLU A 384 -15.11 -6.18 22.56
C GLU A 384 -14.87 -7.29 21.52
N GLY A 385 -14.40 -6.93 20.33
CA GLY A 385 -13.95 -7.90 19.32
C GLY A 385 -12.85 -8.83 19.84
N SER A 386 -11.85 -8.29 20.55
CA SER A 386 -10.81 -9.11 21.19
C SER A 386 -11.36 -10.07 22.23
N ARG A 387 -12.34 -9.63 23.05
CA ARG A 387 -13.00 -10.49 24.05
C ARG A 387 -13.81 -11.60 23.37
N THR A 388 -14.59 -11.26 22.34
CA THR A 388 -15.38 -12.23 21.58
C THR A 388 -14.49 -13.28 20.92
N LEU A 389 -13.36 -12.87 20.32
CA LEU A 389 -12.40 -13.80 19.72
C LEU A 389 -11.84 -14.77 20.78
N TYR A 390 -11.47 -14.25 21.95
CA TYR A 390 -11.01 -15.08 23.07
C TYR A 390 -12.06 -16.10 23.52
N GLU A 391 -13.32 -15.68 23.66
CA GLU A 391 -14.43 -16.58 24.04
C GLU A 391 -14.66 -17.68 22.99
N ILE A 392 -14.60 -17.35 21.70
CA ILE A 392 -14.70 -18.34 20.61
C ILE A 392 -13.57 -19.36 20.69
N ILE A 393 -12.33 -18.89 20.87
CA ILE A 393 -11.15 -19.75 20.97
C ILE A 393 -11.32 -20.71 22.14
N ASN A 394 -11.62 -20.21 23.35
CA ASN A 394 -11.78 -21.06 24.52
C ASN A 394 -12.84 -22.15 24.35
N ARG A 395 -14.05 -21.79 23.88
CA ARG A 395 -15.13 -22.76 23.65
C ARG A 395 -14.75 -23.84 22.63
N THR A 396 -13.96 -23.47 21.62
CA THR A 396 -13.51 -24.40 20.57
C THR A 396 -12.44 -25.34 21.13
N VAL A 397 -11.49 -24.80 21.90
CA VAL A 397 -10.40 -25.56 22.53
C VAL A 397 -10.92 -26.53 23.60
N GLU A 398 -11.92 -26.14 24.40
CA GLU A 398 -12.58 -27.02 25.39
C GLU A 398 -13.16 -28.30 24.74
N LYS A 399 -13.60 -28.20 23.49
CA LYS A 399 -14.12 -29.32 22.69
C LYS A 399 -13.04 -30.06 21.90
N LYS A 400 -11.76 -29.72 22.12
CA LYS A 400 -10.59 -30.20 21.36
C LYS A 400 -10.69 -29.90 19.85
N GLY A 401 -11.37 -28.82 19.47
CA GLY A 401 -11.52 -28.38 18.08
C GLY A 401 -10.35 -27.51 17.61
N LYS A 402 -10.26 -27.29 16.29
CA LYS A 402 -9.33 -26.33 15.68
C LYS A 402 -10.04 -25.05 15.27
N ILE A 403 -9.30 -23.96 15.22
CA ILE A 403 -9.81 -22.64 14.85
C ILE A 403 -9.22 -22.26 13.50
N LEU A 404 -10.07 -22.04 12.50
CA LEU A 404 -9.69 -21.52 11.19
C LEU A 404 -10.15 -20.06 11.06
N ILE A 405 -9.20 -19.15 10.85
CA ILE A 405 -9.48 -17.72 10.66
C ILE A 405 -9.06 -17.32 9.23
N PRO A 406 -10.00 -17.26 8.28
CA PRO A 406 -9.71 -16.74 6.93
C PRO A 406 -9.33 -15.26 7.01
N VAL A 407 -8.14 -14.91 6.51
CA VAL A 407 -7.64 -13.53 6.49
C VAL A 407 -6.97 -13.20 5.16
N PHE A 408 -6.94 -11.91 4.80
CA PHE A 408 -6.06 -11.44 3.73
C PHE A 408 -4.61 -11.44 4.22
N ALA A 409 -3.64 -11.53 3.30
CA ALA A 409 -2.23 -11.50 3.65
C ALA A 409 -1.85 -10.22 4.43
N VAL A 410 -2.44 -9.08 4.05
CA VAL A 410 -2.23 -7.78 4.69
C VAL A 410 -3.52 -7.14 5.20
N GLY A 411 -3.46 -6.58 6.40
CA GLY A 411 -4.53 -5.85 7.08
C GLY A 411 -5.04 -6.63 8.29
N ARG A 412 -6.08 -7.45 8.09
CA ARG A 412 -6.78 -8.14 9.19
C ARG A 412 -5.91 -9.20 9.85
N SER A 413 -5.06 -9.89 9.09
CA SER A 413 -4.11 -10.88 9.62
C SER A 413 -3.23 -10.27 10.71
N GLN A 414 -2.60 -9.12 10.45
CA GLN A 414 -1.73 -8.46 11.44
C GLN A 414 -2.51 -7.93 12.66
N GLU A 415 -3.73 -7.42 12.49
CA GLU A 415 -4.57 -7.00 13.63
C GLU A 415 -4.94 -8.19 14.54
N VAL A 416 -5.31 -9.34 13.95
CA VAL A 416 -5.60 -10.57 14.70
C VAL A 416 -4.34 -11.12 15.36
N MET A 417 -3.19 -11.09 14.67
CA MET A 417 -1.91 -11.48 15.27
C MET A 417 -1.62 -10.66 16.53
N LEU A 418 -1.78 -9.34 16.51
CA LEU A 418 -1.54 -8.52 17.71
C LEU A 418 -2.47 -8.88 18.88
N VAL A 419 -3.72 -9.26 18.60
CA VAL A 419 -4.65 -9.71 19.65
C VAL A 419 -4.26 -11.08 20.19
N LEU A 420 -3.88 -12.04 19.33
CA LEU A 420 -3.42 -13.35 19.76
C LEU A 420 -2.12 -13.28 20.55
N GLU A 421 -1.17 -12.45 20.12
CA GLU A 421 0.08 -12.21 20.85
C GLU A 421 -0.20 -11.61 22.23
N LYS A 422 -1.09 -10.62 22.31
CA LYS A 422 -1.51 -10.05 23.59
C LYS A 422 -2.12 -11.12 24.51
N LEU A 423 -3.05 -11.92 24.00
CA LEU A 423 -3.66 -13.01 24.79
C LEU A 423 -2.62 -14.04 25.24
N HIS A 424 -1.63 -14.33 24.41
CA HIS A 424 -0.52 -15.21 24.78
C HIS A 424 0.37 -14.61 25.87
N SER A 425 0.74 -13.33 25.74
CA SER A 425 1.53 -12.60 26.74
C SER A 425 0.83 -12.48 28.10
N GLU A 426 -0.51 -12.54 28.11
CA GLU A 426 -1.36 -12.58 29.30
C GLU A 426 -1.60 -14.02 29.81
N GLU A 427 -0.88 -15.01 29.29
CA GLU A 427 -0.99 -16.45 29.60
C GLU A 427 -2.38 -17.07 29.31
N LYS A 428 -3.22 -16.40 28.53
CA LYS A 428 -4.57 -16.87 28.17
C LYS A 428 -4.59 -17.87 27.01
N LEU A 429 -3.50 -17.97 26.25
CA LEU A 429 -3.30 -18.92 25.14
C LEU A 429 -2.06 -19.79 25.39
N LYS A 430 -2.04 -20.50 26.52
CA LYS A 430 -0.93 -21.39 26.87
C LYS A 430 -0.96 -22.64 25.97
N ASP A 431 0.21 -23.03 25.46
CA ASP A 431 0.42 -24.24 24.65
C ASP A 431 -0.40 -24.35 23.34
N MET A 432 -0.92 -23.23 22.82
CA MET A 432 -1.71 -23.17 21.58
C MET A 432 -0.88 -22.65 20.39
N PRO A 433 -0.47 -23.49 19.43
CA PRO A 433 0.27 -23.00 18.27
C PRO A 433 -0.64 -22.18 17.36
N VAL A 434 -0.14 -21.01 16.91
CA VAL A 434 -0.78 -20.19 15.89
C VAL A 434 0.00 -20.32 14.59
N TYR A 435 -0.60 -20.99 13.60
CA TYR A 435 -0.01 -21.16 12.28
C TYR A 435 -0.41 -20.03 11.34
N LEU A 436 0.58 -19.49 10.61
CA LEU A 436 0.39 -18.46 9.60
C LEU A 436 0.69 -19.07 8.23
N ASP A 437 -0.35 -19.27 7.42
CA ASP A 437 -0.25 -19.85 6.08
C ASP A 437 -0.63 -18.84 4.98
N GLY A 438 -0.02 -19.02 3.81
CA GLY A 438 -0.05 -18.08 2.70
C GLY A 438 0.95 -16.93 2.88
N MET A 439 0.64 -15.77 2.33
CA MET A 439 1.56 -14.62 2.29
C MET A 439 1.57 -13.77 3.58
N ILE A 440 0.97 -14.25 4.67
CA ILE A 440 0.83 -13.49 5.93
C ILE A 440 2.19 -13.17 6.54
N TRP A 441 3.08 -14.17 6.67
CA TRP A 441 4.41 -13.98 7.25
C TRP A 441 5.24 -12.97 6.47
N GLU A 442 5.26 -13.10 5.13
CA GLU A 442 5.99 -12.18 4.23
C GLU A 442 5.41 -10.75 4.30
N ALA A 443 4.08 -10.60 4.35
CA ALA A 443 3.45 -9.30 4.56
C ALA A 443 3.81 -8.71 5.93
N THR A 444 3.85 -9.52 6.99
CA THR A 444 4.25 -9.08 8.33
C THR A 444 5.73 -8.69 8.39
N ALA A 445 6.60 -9.36 7.63
CA ALA A 445 8.00 -8.95 7.49
C ALA A 445 8.12 -7.55 6.86
N LEU A 446 7.26 -7.21 5.90
CA LEU A 446 7.18 -5.85 5.35
C LEU A 446 6.67 -4.82 6.38
N HIS A 447 5.77 -5.18 7.30
CA HIS A 447 5.39 -4.28 8.41
C HIS A 447 6.59 -3.96 9.31
N SER A 448 7.42 -4.96 9.59
CA SER A 448 8.65 -4.78 10.38
C SER A 448 9.69 -3.92 9.65
N ALA A 449 9.71 -3.92 8.31
CA ALA A 449 10.61 -3.10 7.50
C ALA A 449 10.21 -1.62 7.42
N TYR A 450 8.94 -1.29 7.67
CA TYR A 450 8.36 0.07 7.56
C TYR A 450 7.70 0.57 8.85
N PRO A 451 8.42 0.61 9.98
CA PRO A 451 7.89 1.04 11.28
C PRO A 451 7.38 2.48 11.29
N GLU A 452 7.88 3.37 10.43
CA GLU A 452 7.41 4.75 10.28
C GLU A 452 5.99 4.88 9.70
N TYR A 453 5.43 3.79 9.17
CA TYR A 453 4.04 3.69 8.72
C TYR A 453 3.13 3.00 9.75
N LEU A 454 3.66 2.60 10.91
CA LEU A 454 2.90 2.09 12.06
C LEU A 454 2.61 3.21 13.07
N ASN A 455 1.60 3.00 13.91
CA ASN A 455 1.31 3.90 15.04
C ASN A 455 2.51 3.97 16.00
N ASN A 456 2.56 5.03 16.81
CA ASN A 456 3.72 5.29 17.68
C ASN A 456 4.00 4.18 18.71
N ASN A 457 2.96 3.49 19.20
CA ASN A 457 3.13 2.41 20.20
C ASN A 457 3.87 1.22 19.57
N LEU A 458 3.33 0.70 18.47
CA LEU A 458 3.90 -0.46 17.79
C LEU A 458 5.23 -0.13 17.13
N ARG A 459 5.36 1.07 16.55
CA ARG A 459 6.61 1.58 15.98
C ARG A 459 7.77 1.47 16.97
N ASN A 460 7.57 1.87 18.23
CA ASN A 460 8.62 1.81 19.25
C ASN A 460 9.01 0.36 19.59
N LYS A 461 8.03 -0.53 19.74
CA LYS A 461 8.27 -1.96 19.98
C LYS A 461 9.05 -2.61 18.83
N VAL A 462 8.64 -2.35 17.59
CA VAL A 462 9.32 -2.83 16.37
C VAL A 462 10.72 -2.21 16.25
N TYR A 463 10.88 -0.92 16.58
CA TYR A 463 12.19 -0.24 16.52
C TYR A 463 13.21 -0.78 17.53
N GLN A 464 12.78 -1.07 18.76
CA GLN A 464 13.67 -1.59 19.81
C GLN A 464 13.96 -3.08 19.61
N ASN A 465 13.08 -3.80 18.91
CA ASN A 465 13.21 -5.21 18.55
C ASN A 465 13.39 -6.19 19.74
N GLN A 466 13.17 -5.72 20.98
CA GLN A 466 13.15 -6.57 22.18
C GLN A 466 11.76 -7.16 22.40
N ASP A 467 10.71 -6.33 22.29
CA ASP A 467 9.30 -6.73 22.48
C ASP A 467 8.51 -6.65 21.16
N ASN A 468 9.08 -7.07 20.04
CA ASN A 468 8.40 -7.03 18.74
C ASN A 468 7.31 -8.12 18.67
N PRO A 469 6.01 -7.77 18.70
CA PRO A 469 4.94 -8.76 18.79
C PRO A 469 4.88 -9.66 17.55
N PHE A 470 5.35 -9.21 16.39
CA PHE A 470 5.41 -10.03 15.18
C PHE A 470 6.42 -11.17 15.25
N ARG A 471 7.33 -11.16 16.23
CA ARG A 471 8.34 -12.19 16.46
C ARG A 471 8.03 -13.08 17.66
N SER A 472 6.82 -12.98 18.21
CA SER A 472 6.37 -13.85 19.30
C SER A 472 6.46 -15.32 18.90
N GLU A 473 6.93 -16.16 19.82
CA GLU A 473 7.15 -17.60 19.61
C GLU A 473 5.84 -18.37 19.35
N ILE A 474 4.69 -17.77 19.66
CA ILE A 474 3.38 -18.37 19.33
C ILE A 474 3.15 -18.50 17.82
N PHE A 475 3.77 -17.65 16.99
CA PHE A 475 3.56 -17.64 15.56
C PHE A 475 4.48 -18.60 14.81
N ASN A 476 3.87 -19.54 14.10
CA ASN A 476 4.54 -20.58 13.35
C ASN A 476 4.27 -20.38 11.85
N LYS A 477 5.32 -20.09 11.07
CA LYS A 477 5.21 -19.94 9.62
C LYS A 477 5.01 -21.31 8.97
N VAL A 478 3.98 -21.44 8.12
CA VAL A 478 3.79 -22.65 7.30
C VAL A 478 4.63 -22.53 6.03
N GLU A 479 5.68 -23.36 5.91
CA GLU A 479 6.68 -23.21 4.84
C GLU A 479 6.45 -24.11 3.63
N SER A 480 5.69 -25.19 3.77
CA SER A 480 5.51 -26.18 2.71
C SER A 480 4.12 -26.80 2.68
N THR A 481 3.82 -27.52 1.60
CA THR A 481 2.56 -28.26 1.46
C THR A 481 2.50 -29.44 2.42
N GLU A 482 3.64 -30.09 2.67
CA GLU A 482 3.76 -31.22 3.61
C GLU A 482 3.43 -30.76 5.03
N MET A 483 4.04 -29.66 5.49
CA MET A 483 3.72 -29.06 6.79
C MET A 483 2.23 -28.69 6.90
N ARG A 484 1.63 -28.17 5.81
CA ARG A 484 0.18 -27.90 5.78
C ARG A 484 -0.65 -29.17 5.98
N GLN A 485 -0.27 -30.28 5.33
CA GLN A 485 -0.98 -31.56 5.49
C GLN A 485 -0.84 -32.11 6.92
N GLU A 486 0.35 -31.99 7.52
CA GLU A 486 0.56 -32.35 8.93
C GLU A 486 -0.34 -31.53 9.88
N ILE A 487 -0.46 -30.21 9.64
CA ILE A 487 -1.36 -29.34 10.42
C ILE A 487 -2.82 -29.76 10.19
N CYS A 488 -3.22 -30.06 8.95
CA CYS A 488 -4.59 -30.51 8.64
C CYS A 488 -4.95 -31.80 9.38
N GLY A 489 -4.01 -32.75 9.48
CA GLY A 489 -4.17 -34.04 10.16
C GLY A 489 -3.97 -34.01 11.68
N ARG A 490 -3.60 -32.87 12.26
CA ARG A 490 -3.34 -32.73 13.71
C ARG A 490 -4.61 -33.08 14.52
N GLU A 491 -4.46 -33.81 15.63
CA GLU A 491 -5.57 -34.06 16.56
C GLU A 491 -5.69 -32.94 17.60
N GLU A 492 -4.55 -32.44 18.10
CA GLU A 492 -4.50 -31.37 19.09
C GLU A 492 -5.03 -30.03 18.55
N PRO A 493 -5.69 -29.21 19.39
CA PRO A 493 -6.12 -27.87 19.04
C PRO A 493 -5.00 -27.00 18.46
N ALA A 494 -5.38 -26.17 17.49
CA ALA A 494 -4.50 -25.18 16.89
C ALA A 494 -5.33 -24.02 16.33
N ILE A 495 -4.69 -22.87 16.18
CA ILE A 495 -5.25 -21.72 15.45
C ILE A 495 -4.52 -21.61 14.12
N VAL A 496 -5.25 -21.51 13.02
CA VAL A 496 -4.69 -21.25 11.68
C VAL A 496 -5.26 -19.94 11.15
N LEU A 497 -4.36 -19.00 10.85
CA LEU A 497 -4.65 -17.85 10.01
C LEU A 497 -4.21 -18.19 8.58
N ALA A 498 -5.13 -18.23 7.64
CA ALA A 498 -4.84 -18.64 6.26
C ALA A 498 -5.48 -17.71 5.23
N THR A 499 -4.78 -17.51 4.10
CA THR A 499 -5.31 -16.80 2.94
C THR A 499 -6.19 -17.71 2.07
N SER A 500 -7.20 -17.21 1.35
CA SER A 500 -7.65 -15.81 1.28
C SER A 500 -8.82 -15.49 2.23
N GLY A 501 -8.94 -14.23 2.65
CA GLY A 501 -9.91 -13.77 3.66
C GLY A 501 -11.39 -13.86 3.28
N MET A 502 -11.69 -14.06 2.00
CA MET A 502 -13.06 -14.30 1.50
C MET A 502 -13.28 -15.71 0.98
N VAL A 503 -12.32 -16.62 1.24
CA VAL A 503 -12.45 -18.05 0.96
C VAL A 503 -12.67 -18.32 -0.54
N ASN A 504 -12.14 -17.52 -1.45
CA ASN A 504 -12.32 -17.75 -2.89
C ASN A 504 -11.22 -18.62 -3.51
N GLY A 505 -10.10 -18.76 -2.80
CA GLY A 505 -8.97 -19.59 -3.18
C GLY A 505 -7.86 -19.53 -2.12
N GLY A 506 -6.74 -20.20 -2.40
CA GLY A 506 -5.56 -20.22 -1.53
C GLY A 506 -5.56 -21.34 -0.49
N PRO A 507 -4.61 -21.32 0.48
CA PRO A 507 -4.43 -22.38 1.47
C PRO A 507 -5.65 -22.63 2.38
N VAL A 508 -6.50 -21.62 2.63
CA VAL A 508 -7.74 -21.77 3.41
C VAL A 508 -8.64 -22.89 2.90
N MET A 509 -8.63 -23.14 1.59
CA MET A 509 -9.41 -24.22 0.96
C MET A 509 -8.97 -25.60 1.42
N GLU A 510 -7.67 -25.77 1.71
CA GLU A 510 -7.12 -27.04 2.14
C GLU A 510 -7.51 -27.35 3.59
N TYR A 511 -7.47 -26.33 4.45
CA TYR A 511 -7.97 -26.45 5.82
C TYR A 511 -9.47 -26.73 5.84
N LEU A 512 -10.26 -26.07 5.01
CA LEU A 512 -11.70 -26.34 4.91
C LEU A 512 -12.00 -27.77 4.44
N ARG A 513 -11.23 -28.30 3.48
CA ARG A 513 -11.40 -29.69 3.03
C ARG A 513 -11.32 -30.69 4.18
N HIS A 514 -10.44 -30.44 5.16
CA HIS A 514 -10.20 -31.35 6.29
C HIS A 514 -11.04 -31.02 7.52
N TRP A 515 -11.24 -29.74 7.82
CA TRP A 515 -11.81 -29.30 9.10
C TRP A 515 -13.30 -28.93 9.00
N ALA A 516 -13.84 -28.65 7.81
CA ALA A 516 -15.26 -28.36 7.66
C ALA A 516 -16.18 -29.51 8.12
N PRO A 517 -15.83 -30.80 7.94
CA PRO A 517 -16.65 -31.91 8.44
C PRO A 517 -16.61 -32.11 9.97
N ASP A 518 -15.66 -31.50 10.68
CA ASP A 518 -15.47 -31.65 12.13
C ASP A 518 -16.34 -30.66 12.92
N PHE A 519 -17.31 -31.18 13.69
CA PHE A 519 -18.27 -30.40 14.47
C PHE A 519 -17.65 -29.72 15.72
N ASN A 520 -16.46 -30.14 16.15
CA ASN A 520 -15.75 -29.52 17.26
C ASN A 520 -14.97 -28.28 16.81
N SER A 521 -14.56 -28.25 15.54
CA SER A 521 -13.80 -27.14 14.96
C SER A 521 -14.69 -25.92 14.69
N THR A 522 -14.06 -24.75 14.58
CA THR A 522 -14.74 -23.47 14.38
C THR A 522 -14.04 -22.63 13.32
N MET A 523 -14.82 -22.08 12.38
CA MET A 523 -14.37 -21.07 11.44
C MET A 523 -14.83 -19.70 11.90
N VAL A 524 -13.90 -18.74 11.99
CA VAL A 524 -14.17 -17.40 12.51
C VAL A 524 -13.96 -16.34 11.43
N PHE A 525 -15.04 -15.74 10.94
CA PHE A 525 -14.95 -14.60 10.03
C PHE A 525 -14.66 -13.32 10.82
N VAL A 526 -13.53 -12.67 10.53
CA VAL A 526 -13.08 -11.43 11.20
C VAL A 526 -13.23 -10.17 10.33
N GLY A 527 -13.93 -10.27 9.20
CA GLY A 527 -14.10 -9.16 8.27
C GLY A 527 -15.20 -9.38 7.24
N TYR A 528 -15.49 -8.31 6.50
CA TYR A 528 -16.52 -8.27 5.47
C TYR A 528 -16.34 -9.40 4.43
N GLN A 529 -17.45 -10.05 4.08
CA GLN A 529 -17.52 -11.05 3.02
C GLN A 529 -18.31 -10.46 1.86
N ALA A 530 -17.63 -10.21 0.74
CA ALA A 530 -18.27 -9.57 -0.42
C ALA A 530 -19.32 -10.50 -1.05
N ALA A 531 -20.31 -9.88 -1.70
CA ALA A 531 -21.34 -10.60 -2.43
C ALA A 531 -20.75 -11.51 -3.51
N GLY A 532 -21.25 -12.75 -3.59
CA GLY A 532 -20.81 -13.75 -4.58
C GLY A 532 -19.59 -14.57 -4.16
N THR A 533 -18.99 -14.29 -3.00
CA THR A 533 -17.84 -15.06 -2.51
C THR A 533 -18.26 -16.36 -1.81
N MET A 534 -17.37 -17.36 -1.78
CA MET A 534 -17.64 -18.60 -1.03
C MET A 534 -17.68 -18.32 0.48
N GLY A 535 -16.87 -17.39 0.98
CA GLY A 535 -16.90 -16.96 2.38
C GLY A 535 -18.28 -16.43 2.77
N GLN A 536 -18.92 -15.60 1.93
CA GLN A 536 -20.29 -15.13 2.17
C GLN A 536 -21.29 -16.31 2.23
N ARG A 537 -21.18 -17.28 1.32
CA ARG A 537 -22.07 -18.46 1.29
C ARG A 537 -21.94 -19.29 2.57
N VAL A 538 -20.72 -19.53 3.03
CA VAL A 538 -20.45 -20.25 4.29
C VAL A 538 -20.97 -19.47 5.48
N GLN A 539 -20.72 -18.16 5.54
CA GLN A 539 -21.20 -17.27 6.60
C GLN A 539 -22.74 -17.26 6.71
N GLN A 540 -23.45 -17.42 5.59
CA GLN A 540 -24.92 -17.51 5.54
C GLN A 540 -25.47 -18.91 5.86
N GLY A 541 -24.63 -19.85 6.28
CA GLY A 541 -25.05 -21.16 6.79
C GLY A 541 -25.12 -22.27 5.73
N ALA A 542 -24.38 -22.15 4.62
CA ALA A 542 -24.25 -23.25 3.66
C ALA A 542 -23.80 -24.54 4.35
N LYS A 543 -24.54 -25.63 4.13
CA LYS A 543 -24.27 -26.95 4.71
C LYS A 543 -23.33 -27.81 3.87
N GLU A 544 -23.10 -27.40 2.63
CA GLU A 544 -22.22 -28.06 1.69
C GLU A 544 -21.56 -27.02 0.79
N ILE A 545 -20.26 -27.21 0.55
CA ILE A 545 -19.47 -26.42 -0.40
C ILE A 545 -18.82 -27.34 -1.41
N HIS A 546 -18.56 -26.82 -2.60
CA HIS A 546 -17.91 -27.57 -3.68
C HIS A 546 -16.48 -27.05 -3.83
N LEU A 547 -15.50 -27.93 -3.63
CA LEU A 547 -14.07 -27.62 -3.74
C LEU A 547 -13.47 -28.34 -4.94
N HIS A 548 -12.49 -27.73 -5.60
CA HIS A 548 -11.80 -28.37 -6.74
C HIS A 548 -11.11 -29.67 -6.31
N ASP A 549 -11.25 -30.74 -7.10
CA ASP A 549 -10.56 -32.02 -6.93
C ASP A 549 -9.18 -31.96 -7.59
N ARG A 550 -8.11 -32.11 -6.81
CA ARG A 550 -6.74 -32.04 -7.34
C ARG A 550 -6.29 -33.31 -8.05
N GLU A 551 -6.91 -34.45 -7.78
CA GLU A 551 -6.49 -35.75 -8.34
C GLU A 551 -7.27 -36.09 -9.61
N LYS A 552 -8.59 -35.88 -9.59
CA LYS A 552 -9.48 -36.32 -10.68
C LYS A 552 -9.93 -35.19 -11.60
N GLY A 553 -9.66 -33.94 -11.21
CA GLY A 553 -10.26 -32.76 -11.83
C GLY A 553 -11.76 -32.66 -11.51
N GLY A 554 -12.33 -31.46 -11.65
CA GLY A 554 -13.73 -31.20 -11.30
C GLY A 554 -13.91 -30.73 -9.85
N THR A 555 -15.08 -30.92 -9.27
CA THR A 555 -15.41 -30.46 -7.90
C THR A 555 -15.92 -31.60 -7.03
N ILE A 556 -15.50 -31.65 -5.76
CA ILE A 556 -16.03 -32.54 -4.73
C ILE A 556 -16.91 -31.79 -3.73
N PRO A 557 -18.01 -32.39 -3.26
CA PRO A 557 -18.80 -31.84 -2.17
C PRO A 557 -18.08 -32.06 -0.83
N VAL A 558 -18.08 -31.02 0.01
CA VAL A 558 -17.57 -31.05 1.38
C VAL A 558 -18.66 -30.55 2.31
N LYS A 559 -19.02 -31.36 3.30
CA LYS A 559 -20.01 -31.00 4.33
C LYS A 559 -19.43 -29.98 5.29
N VAL A 560 -20.23 -28.96 5.60
CA VAL A 560 -19.89 -27.91 6.57
C VAL A 560 -20.65 -28.21 7.86
N ASN A 561 -20.01 -29.00 8.73
CA ASN A 561 -20.49 -29.34 10.07
C ASN A 561 -19.82 -28.53 11.18
N MET A 562 -18.66 -27.94 10.89
CA MET A 562 -17.93 -27.07 11.81
C MET A 562 -18.75 -25.84 12.21
N ASN A 563 -18.46 -25.29 13.38
CA ASN A 563 -19.13 -24.08 13.85
C ASN A 563 -18.71 -22.89 12.98
N ILE A 564 -19.66 -22.06 12.55
CA ILE A 564 -19.39 -20.85 11.78
C ILE A 564 -19.74 -19.65 12.65
N GLU A 565 -18.74 -18.86 13.00
CA GLU A 565 -18.89 -17.68 13.84
C GLU A 565 -18.36 -16.43 13.13
N THR A 566 -18.95 -15.27 13.46
CA THR A 566 -18.47 -13.96 12.98
C THR A 566 -18.01 -13.16 14.17
N CYS A 567 -16.75 -12.72 14.14
CA CYS A 567 -16.14 -11.89 15.16
C CYS A 567 -15.86 -10.50 14.57
N GLU A 568 -16.77 -9.57 14.83
CA GLU A 568 -16.63 -8.19 14.37
C GLU A 568 -15.60 -7.40 15.21
N GLY A 569 -15.24 -6.20 14.75
CA GLY A 569 -14.31 -5.30 15.46
C GLY A 569 -12.87 -5.30 14.90
N PHE A 570 -12.57 -6.10 13.88
CA PHE A 570 -11.25 -6.17 13.23
C PHE A 570 -11.22 -5.55 11.82
N SER A 571 -12.33 -4.99 11.35
CA SER A 571 -12.41 -4.38 10.02
C SER A 571 -11.44 -3.21 9.88
N GLY A 572 -10.66 -3.21 8.79
CA GLY A 572 -9.84 -2.08 8.36
C GLY A 572 -10.67 -0.91 7.79
N HIS A 573 -11.98 -1.06 7.57
CA HIS A 573 -12.83 0.03 7.14
C HIS A 573 -13.51 0.74 8.31
N SER A 574 -13.84 2.00 8.09
CA SER A 574 -14.62 2.81 9.00
C SER A 574 -16.06 2.32 9.03
N ASP A 575 -16.61 2.10 10.22
CA ASP A 575 -18.03 1.82 10.36
C ASP A 575 -18.88 3.07 10.06
N LYS A 576 -20.21 2.91 10.00
CA LYS A 576 -21.15 4.00 9.75
C LYS A 576 -20.92 5.21 10.65
N ARG A 577 -20.63 4.98 11.94
CA ARG A 577 -20.39 6.03 12.94
C ARG A 577 -19.10 6.79 12.63
N GLN A 578 -18.03 6.07 12.30
CA GLN A 578 -16.71 6.60 11.95
C GLN A 578 -16.77 7.40 10.63
N LEU A 579 -17.43 6.88 9.59
CA LEU A 579 -17.64 7.56 8.31
C LEU A 579 -18.40 8.89 8.49
N MET A 580 -19.49 8.89 9.26
CA MET A 580 -20.24 10.12 9.57
C MET A 580 -19.42 11.11 10.41
N ARG A 581 -18.60 10.61 11.35
CA ARG A 581 -17.70 11.46 12.15
C ARG A 581 -16.60 12.08 11.29
N TYR A 582 -16.03 11.33 10.36
CA TYR A 582 -15.03 11.79 9.39
C TYR A 582 -15.57 13.03 8.65
N LEU A 583 -16.75 12.93 8.04
CA LEU A 583 -17.39 14.02 7.29
C LEU A 583 -17.84 15.22 8.15
N ARG A 584 -18.21 15.01 9.42
CA ARG A 584 -18.54 16.12 10.34
C ARG A 584 -17.31 16.92 10.75
N THR A 585 -16.19 16.23 10.93
CA THR A 585 -14.96 16.81 11.48
C THR A 585 -13.91 17.16 10.42
N ILE A 586 -14.12 16.76 9.16
CA ILE A 586 -13.23 17.10 8.04
C ILE A 586 -13.05 18.61 7.90
N ARG A 587 -11.81 19.03 7.63
CA ARG A 587 -11.45 20.44 7.46
C ARG A 587 -10.47 20.64 6.29
N PRO A 588 -10.73 21.58 5.36
CA PRO A 588 -11.98 22.33 5.21
C PRO A 588 -13.13 21.41 4.79
N ARG A 589 -14.38 21.89 4.89
CA ARG A 589 -15.55 21.13 4.45
C ARG A 589 -15.59 21.08 2.92
N PRO A 590 -15.70 19.89 2.30
CA PRO A 590 -15.86 19.80 0.85
C PRO A 590 -17.19 20.42 0.41
N LYS A 591 -17.26 20.86 -0.84
CA LYS A 591 -18.50 21.32 -1.48
C LYS A 591 -19.35 20.13 -1.93
N ILE A 592 -18.70 19.05 -2.36
CA ILE A 592 -19.35 17.85 -2.90
C ILE A 592 -18.60 16.58 -2.45
N VAL A 593 -19.37 15.54 -2.17
CA VAL A 593 -18.90 14.19 -1.85
C VAL A 593 -19.42 13.22 -2.92
N LEU A 594 -18.53 12.48 -3.57
CA LEU A 594 -18.89 11.34 -4.42
C LEU A 594 -18.64 10.06 -3.65
N LEU A 595 -19.63 9.17 -3.60
CA LEU A 595 -19.50 7.88 -2.93
C LEU A 595 -19.13 6.79 -3.93
N ASN A 596 -18.14 5.98 -3.55
CA ASN A 596 -17.72 4.76 -4.23
C ASN A 596 -17.56 3.64 -3.19
N HIS A 597 -17.07 2.49 -3.64
CA HIS A 597 -16.65 1.35 -2.82
C HIS A 597 -17.67 0.95 -1.76
N GLY A 598 -18.81 0.43 -2.22
CA GLY A 598 -19.94 0.07 -1.37
C GLY A 598 -21.10 -0.47 -2.19
N ASP A 599 -21.90 -1.35 -1.60
CA ASP A 599 -23.06 -1.93 -2.28
C ASP A 599 -24.07 -0.82 -2.66
N PRO A 600 -24.83 -0.96 -3.78
CA PRO A 600 -25.68 0.11 -4.29
C PRO A 600 -26.61 0.72 -3.23
N GLN A 601 -27.26 -0.13 -2.44
CA GLN A 601 -28.19 0.31 -1.40
C GLN A 601 -27.47 1.04 -0.25
N LYS A 602 -26.27 0.60 0.13
CA LYS A 602 -25.48 1.23 1.19
C LYS A 602 -24.99 2.61 0.76
N CYS A 603 -24.53 2.74 -0.49
CA CYS A 603 -24.14 4.03 -1.06
C CYS A 603 -25.29 5.04 -1.01
N GLU A 604 -26.49 4.65 -1.47
CA GLU A 604 -27.66 5.53 -1.48
C GLU A 604 -28.13 5.90 -0.07
N GLN A 605 -28.17 4.92 0.85
CA GLN A 605 -28.48 5.18 2.27
C GLN A 605 -27.48 6.15 2.88
N PHE A 606 -26.19 5.99 2.60
CA PHE A 606 -25.16 6.88 3.11
C PHE A 606 -25.27 8.28 2.53
N ALA A 607 -25.47 8.43 1.22
CA ALA A 607 -25.68 9.74 0.58
C ALA A 607 -26.87 10.49 1.19
N ASN A 608 -27.99 9.79 1.42
CA ASN A 608 -29.18 10.37 2.08
C ASN A 608 -28.85 10.85 3.51
N ASP A 609 -28.11 10.06 4.28
CA ASP A 609 -27.66 10.46 5.61
C ASP A 609 -26.70 11.64 5.60
N ILE A 610 -25.78 11.71 4.63
CA ILE A 610 -24.86 12.84 4.47
C ILE A 610 -25.66 14.11 4.16
N ARG A 611 -26.57 14.07 3.18
CA ARG A 611 -27.42 15.21 2.81
C ARG A 611 -28.25 15.71 3.98
N ARG A 612 -28.90 14.80 4.71
CA ARG A 612 -29.80 15.13 5.83
C ARG A 612 -29.06 15.56 7.11
N LYS A 613 -28.06 14.79 7.53
CA LYS A 613 -27.42 14.93 8.87
C LYS A 613 -26.11 15.72 8.83
N VAL A 614 -25.36 15.67 7.73
CA VAL A 614 -24.11 16.42 7.57
C VAL A 614 -24.32 17.70 6.76
N ARG A 615 -25.35 17.78 5.92
CA ARG A 615 -25.64 18.91 5.02
C ARG A 615 -24.49 19.18 4.05
N LEU A 616 -24.08 18.13 3.32
CA LEU A 616 -23.16 18.21 2.17
C LEU A 616 -23.89 17.71 0.92
N ASP A 617 -23.55 18.24 -0.25
CA ASP A 617 -23.95 17.61 -1.52
C ASP A 617 -23.26 16.25 -1.62
N ALA A 618 -24.03 15.19 -1.71
CA ALA A 618 -23.53 13.81 -1.76
C ALA A 618 -24.20 13.07 -2.92
N ARG A 619 -23.38 12.56 -3.83
CA ARG A 619 -23.80 11.89 -5.06
C ARG A 619 -23.24 10.48 -5.12
N VAL A 620 -24.00 9.58 -5.76
CA VAL A 620 -23.66 8.18 -5.95
C VAL A 620 -23.63 7.90 -7.45
N PRO A 621 -22.54 8.27 -8.15
CA PRO A 621 -22.48 8.06 -9.59
C PRO A 621 -22.47 6.57 -9.93
N SER A 622 -22.89 6.25 -11.14
CA SER A 622 -22.77 4.91 -11.71
C SER A 622 -21.41 4.74 -12.38
N ASN A 623 -20.95 3.50 -12.56
CA ASN A 623 -19.82 3.24 -13.46
C ASN A 623 -20.13 3.83 -14.86
N LEU A 624 -19.09 4.36 -15.50
CA LEU A 624 -19.08 5.14 -16.74
C LEU A 624 -19.69 6.55 -16.67
N GLU A 625 -20.23 6.97 -15.53
CA GLU A 625 -20.62 8.37 -15.36
C GLU A 625 -19.40 9.27 -15.13
N THR A 626 -19.49 10.49 -15.68
CA THR A 626 -18.47 11.53 -15.50
C THR A 626 -19.07 12.73 -14.77
N ILE A 627 -18.48 13.11 -13.64
CA ILE A 627 -18.88 14.27 -12.86
C ILE A 627 -17.90 15.42 -13.13
N ARG A 628 -18.43 16.57 -13.57
CA ARG A 628 -17.69 17.82 -13.72
C ARG A 628 -17.82 18.67 -12.46
N PHE A 629 -16.69 19.14 -11.94
CA PHE A 629 -16.58 19.94 -10.73
C PHE A 629 -16.33 21.43 -11.00
N MET A 630 -15.67 21.71 -12.12
CA MET A 630 -15.33 23.04 -12.64
C MET A 630 -15.39 22.99 -14.16
#